data_AF-A0A947YRW8-F1
#
_entry.id   AF-A0A947YRW8-F1
#
_cell.length_a   1.000
_cell.length_b   1.000
_cell.length_c   1.000
_cell.angle_alpha   90.00
_cell.angle_beta   90.00
_cell.angle_gamma   90.00
#
_symmetry.space_group_name_H-M   'P 1'
#
loop_
_entity.id
_entity.type
_entity.pdbx_description
1 polymer ?
#
loop_
_entity_poly.entity_id
_entity_poly.type
_entity_poly.pdbx_seq_one_letter_code
_entity_poly.pdbx_strand_id
1 'polypeptide(L)'
;MNLFDRQSHQMEELFACYGYCLYRAQCLERTLAIAMTTICGPGLDKITSAQYNRLLESHFSKTLGELINRIRKTIPISKEFKSALSEASKKRNWLVHKYFWERAVEFTTEDGRQSMICELKEIARLFEEIDSALTAIMRQWGEKHGVTEEVIEKEMERLKEENKK
;
A
#
# COMPACT_ATOMS: atom_id res chain seq x y z
N MET A 1 17.10 -30.87 -12.29
CA MET A 1 17.18 -29.41 -12.54
C MET A 1 18.65 -29.05 -12.60
N ASN A 2 19.14 -28.50 -13.71
CA ASN A 2 20.57 -28.14 -13.81
C ASN A 2 20.83 -26.80 -13.06
N LEU A 3 22.10 -26.43 -12.89
CA LEU A 3 22.48 -25.19 -12.18
C LEU A 3 21.92 -23.92 -12.83
N PHE A 4 21.83 -23.88 -14.17
CA PHE A 4 21.25 -22.76 -14.91
C PHE A 4 19.74 -22.63 -14.70
N ASP A 5 19.01 -23.75 -14.67
CA ASP A 5 17.57 -23.77 -14.39
C ASP A 5 17.28 -23.25 -12.96
N ARG A 6 18.09 -23.69 -11.99
CA ARG A 6 17.95 -23.26 -10.59
C ARG A 6 18.23 -21.77 -10.41
N GLN A 7 19.24 -21.23 -11.09
CA GLN A 7 19.51 -19.80 -11.09
C GLN A 7 18.39 -18.99 -11.76
N SER A 8 17.84 -19.46 -12.89
CA SER A 8 16.70 -18.82 -13.56
C SER A 8 15.50 -18.72 -12.64
N HIS A 9 15.11 -19.83 -12.01
CA HIS A 9 13.96 -19.84 -11.09
C HIS A 9 14.13 -18.93 -9.88
N GLN A 10 15.34 -18.83 -9.30
CA GLN A 10 15.58 -17.91 -8.21
C GLN A 10 15.49 -16.44 -8.63
N MET A 11 15.96 -16.11 -9.84
CA MET A 11 15.83 -14.74 -10.36
C MET A 11 14.37 -14.41 -10.64
N GLU A 12 13.60 -15.34 -11.19
CA GLU A 12 12.15 -15.21 -11.37
C GLU A 12 11.44 -14.98 -10.03
N GLU A 13 11.71 -15.79 -9.01
CA GLU A 13 11.14 -15.59 -7.67
C GLU A 13 11.53 -14.24 -7.09
N LEU A 14 12.79 -13.82 -7.24
CA LEU A 14 13.27 -12.53 -6.76
C LEU A 14 12.52 -11.35 -7.41
N PHE A 15 12.36 -11.38 -8.74
CA PHE A 15 11.60 -10.35 -9.45
C PHE A 15 10.12 -10.38 -9.09
N ALA A 16 9.52 -11.56 -8.91
CA ALA A 16 8.16 -11.70 -8.43
C ALA A 16 7.99 -11.13 -7.02
N CYS A 17 8.91 -11.41 -6.10
CA CYS A 17 8.91 -10.85 -4.75
C CYS A 17 9.08 -9.32 -4.77
N TYR A 18 9.92 -8.79 -5.66
CA TYR A 18 10.09 -7.34 -5.82
C TYR A 18 8.80 -6.68 -6.32
N GLY A 19 8.17 -7.27 -7.36
CA GLY A 19 6.89 -6.82 -7.87
C GLY A 19 5.78 -6.87 -6.83
N TYR A 20 5.69 -7.96 -6.07
CA TYR A 20 4.75 -8.10 -4.96
C TYR A 20 4.97 -7.04 -3.88
N CYS A 21 6.22 -6.80 -3.49
CA CYS A 21 6.57 -5.80 -2.49
C CYS A 21 6.18 -4.38 -2.93
N LEU A 22 6.45 -4.00 -4.19
CA LEU A 22 6.00 -2.72 -4.74
C LEU A 22 4.48 -2.63 -4.85
N TYR A 23 3.80 -3.71 -5.24
CA TYR A 23 2.34 -3.76 -5.25
C TYR A 23 1.76 -3.49 -3.86
N ARG A 24 2.31 -4.09 -2.79
CA ARG A 24 1.88 -3.81 -1.41
C ARG A 24 2.12 -2.35 -1.01
N ALA A 25 3.26 -1.77 -1.40
CA ALA A 25 3.51 -0.35 -1.18
C ALA A 25 2.47 0.55 -1.86
N GLN A 26 2.07 0.22 -3.09
CA GLN A 26 1.04 0.94 -3.83
C GLN A 26 -0.35 0.77 -3.21
N CYS A 27 -0.71 -0.42 -2.73
CA CYS A 27 -1.94 -0.62 -1.95
C CYS A 27 -2.00 0.33 -0.76
N LEU A 28 -0.93 0.38 0.04
CA LEU A 28 -0.84 1.29 1.18
C LEU A 28 -0.99 2.77 0.77
N GLU A 29 -0.36 3.19 -0.34
CA GLU A 29 -0.53 4.55 -0.88
C GLU A 29 -1.99 4.85 -1.22
N ARG A 30 -2.69 3.91 -1.85
CA ARG A 30 -4.12 4.06 -2.19
C ARG A 30 -4.98 4.13 -0.94
N THR A 31 -4.77 3.25 0.03
CA THR A 31 -5.52 3.25 1.29
C THR A 31 -5.31 4.55 2.06
N LEU A 32 -4.08 5.08 2.12
CA LEU A 32 -3.79 6.39 2.73
C LEU A 32 -4.51 7.54 2.01
N ALA A 33 -4.52 7.54 0.67
CA ALA A 33 -5.22 8.55 -0.11
C ALA A 33 -6.75 8.51 0.10
N ILE A 34 -7.32 7.30 0.19
CA ILE A 34 -8.73 7.10 0.50
C ILE A 34 -9.01 7.59 1.93
N ALA A 35 -8.28 7.09 2.93
CA ALA A 35 -8.43 7.49 4.32
C ALA A 35 -8.35 9.01 4.50
N MET A 36 -7.42 9.68 3.81
CA MET A 36 -7.36 11.14 3.83
C MET A 36 -8.58 11.82 3.23
N THR A 37 -9.10 11.31 2.13
CA THR A 37 -10.26 11.91 1.48
C THR A 37 -11.53 11.68 2.29
N THR A 38 -11.70 10.49 2.85
CA THR A 38 -12.91 10.09 3.58
C THR A 38 -12.92 10.58 5.02
N ILE A 39 -11.84 10.36 5.77
CA ILE A 39 -11.79 10.65 7.22
C ILE A 39 -11.37 12.09 7.49
N CYS A 40 -10.41 12.62 6.71
CA CYS A 40 -9.85 13.95 6.92
C CYS A 40 -10.41 15.02 5.99
N GLY A 41 -11.18 14.61 4.98
CA GLY A 41 -11.81 15.51 4.04
C GLY A 41 -12.98 16.28 4.64
N PRO A 42 -13.65 17.13 3.86
CA PRO A 42 -14.96 17.64 4.23
C PRO A 42 -15.89 16.47 4.56
N GLY A 43 -16.75 16.62 5.58
CA GLY A 43 -17.72 15.60 5.95
C GLY A 43 -18.52 15.10 4.73
N LEU A 44 -18.85 13.81 4.68
CA LEU A 44 -19.49 13.19 3.52
C LEU A 44 -20.83 13.85 3.16
N ASP A 45 -21.51 14.45 4.14
CA ASP A 45 -22.73 15.24 4.00
C ASP A 45 -22.51 16.61 3.33
N LYS A 46 -21.27 17.09 3.27
CA LYS A 46 -20.88 18.43 2.80
C LYS A 46 -20.29 18.46 1.41
N ILE A 47 -20.07 17.31 0.79
CA ILE A 47 -19.47 17.21 -0.55
C ILE A 47 -20.28 16.29 -1.45
N THR A 48 -20.38 16.69 -2.72
CA THR A 48 -20.93 15.84 -3.78
C THR A 48 -19.94 14.74 -4.16
N SER A 49 -20.43 13.65 -4.74
CA SER A 49 -19.58 12.57 -5.26
C SER A 49 -18.53 13.07 -6.28
N ALA A 50 -18.88 14.06 -7.10
CA ALA A 50 -17.94 14.66 -8.06
C ALA A 50 -16.84 15.52 -7.40
N GLN A 51 -17.12 16.13 -6.24
CA GLN A 51 -16.09 16.81 -5.44
C GLN A 51 -15.20 15.81 -4.71
N TYR A 52 -15.79 14.74 -4.17
CA TYR A 52 -15.07 13.65 -3.55
C TYR A 52 -14.07 13.00 -4.53
N ASN A 53 -14.52 12.65 -5.73
CA ASN A 53 -13.66 12.04 -6.76
C ASN A 53 -12.48 12.95 -7.14
N ARG A 54 -12.72 14.26 -7.30
CA ARG A 54 -11.64 15.22 -7.58
C ARG A 54 -10.63 15.32 -6.43
N LEU A 55 -11.08 15.26 -5.19
CA LEU A 55 -10.19 15.24 -4.03
C LEU A 55 -9.38 13.95 -3.98
N LEU A 56 -10.01 12.80 -4.26
CA LEU A 56 -9.36 11.50 -4.29
C LEU A 56 -8.30 11.43 -5.40
N GLU A 57 -8.64 11.87 -6.62
CA GLU A 57 -7.70 12.00 -7.74
C GLU A 57 -6.52 12.90 -7.39
N SER A 58 -6.77 14.03 -6.71
CA SER A 58 -5.70 14.90 -6.22
C SER A 58 -4.82 14.21 -5.19
N HIS A 59 -5.33 13.30 -4.36
CA HIS A 59 -4.50 12.52 -3.43
C HIS A 59 -3.74 11.39 -4.16
N PHE A 60 -4.31 10.82 -5.21
CA PHE A 60 -3.67 9.80 -6.03
C PHE A 60 -2.44 10.26 -6.80
N SER A 61 -2.27 11.56 -7.03
CA SER A 61 -1.05 12.13 -7.61
C SER A 61 0.06 12.41 -6.59
N LYS A 62 -0.20 12.22 -5.29
CA LYS A 62 0.77 12.50 -4.23
C LYS A 62 1.62 11.27 -3.92
N THR A 63 2.85 11.52 -3.51
CA THR A 63 3.76 10.48 -3.02
C THR A 63 3.33 9.97 -1.63
N LEU A 64 3.76 8.75 -1.28
CA LEU A 64 3.53 8.17 0.05
C LEU A 64 3.97 9.12 1.17
N GLY A 65 5.13 9.77 1.00
CA GLY A 65 5.65 10.73 1.98
C GLY A 65 4.74 11.95 2.18
N GLU A 66 4.16 12.48 1.10
CA GLU A 66 3.22 13.60 1.18
C GLU A 66 1.90 13.20 1.85
N LEU A 67 1.39 12.00 1.56
CA LEU A 67 0.18 11.47 2.20
C LEU A 67 0.39 11.27 3.71
N ILE A 68 1.52 10.68 4.11
CA ILE A 68 1.87 10.46 5.52
C ILE A 68 2.03 11.79 6.27
N ASN A 69 2.72 12.76 5.67
CA ASN A 69 2.92 14.07 6.29
C ASN A 69 1.60 14.80 6.56
N ARG A 70 0.59 14.58 5.71
CA ARG A 70 -0.76 15.11 5.93
C ARG A 70 -1.49 14.32 7.02
N ILE A 71 -1.57 12.99 6.94
CA ILE A 71 -2.26 12.15 7.93
C ILE A 71 -1.76 12.41 9.35
N ARG A 72 -0.44 12.57 9.54
CA ARG A 72 0.17 12.86 10.85
C ARG A 72 -0.35 14.14 11.51
N LYS A 73 -0.83 15.10 10.72
CA LYS A 73 -1.36 16.39 11.18
C LYS A 73 -2.86 16.34 11.44
N THR A 74 -3.57 15.42 10.80
CA THR A 74 -5.05 15.42 10.79
C THR A 74 -5.66 14.30 11.64
N ILE A 75 -5.00 13.14 11.75
CA ILE A 75 -5.54 11.99 12.50
C ILE A 75 -4.73 11.79 13.78
N PRO A 76 -5.39 11.63 14.95
CA PRO A 76 -4.73 11.20 16.18
C PRO A 76 -4.35 9.72 16.08
N ILE A 77 -3.17 9.45 15.51
CA ILE A 77 -2.57 8.11 15.45
C ILE A 77 -1.45 7.96 16.49
N SER A 78 -1.25 6.73 16.97
CA SER A 78 -0.22 6.41 17.95
C SER A 78 1.19 6.73 17.44
N LYS A 79 2.14 6.94 18.36
CA LYS A 79 3.53 7.23 18.01
C LYS A 79 4.16 6.07 17.24
N GLU A 80 3.80 4.85 17.62
CA GLU A 80 4.21 3.59 17.02
C GLU A 80 3.76 3.54 15.55
N PHE A 81 2.49 3.87 15.29
CA PHE A 81 1.95 3.89 13.92
C PHE A 81 2.59 5.01 13.08
N LYS A 82 2.87 6.18 13.67
CA LYS A 82 3.63 7.24 12.99
C LYS A 82 5.03 6.78 12.60
N SER A 83 5.69 6.00 13.46
CA SER A 83 7.01 5.43 13.18
C SER A 83 6.95 4.43 12.04
N ALA A 84 5.98 3.49 12.09
CA ALA A 84 5.76 2.48 11.05
C ALA A 84 5.51 3.12 9.67
N LEU A 85 4.65 4.16 9.59
CA LEU A 85 4.46 4.92 8.35
C LEU A 85 5.76 5.58 7.86
N SER A 86 6.58 6.10 8.79
CA SER A 86 7.88 6.68 8.43
C SER A 86 8.82 5.67 7.80
N GLU A 87 8.84 4.48 8.39
CA GLU A 87 9.65 3.37 7.92
C GLU A 87 9.18 2.90 6.55
N ALA A 88 7.87 2.69 6.37
CA ALA A 88 7.27 2.35 5.09
C ALA A 88 7.64 3.36 4.00
N SER A 89 7.57 4.67 4.30
CA SER A 89 7.98 5.71 3.34
C SER A 89 9.45 5.61 2.93
N LYS A 90 10.34 5.37 3.91
CA LYS A 90 11.78 5.17 3.63
C LYS A 90 12.02 3.91 2.80
N LYS A 91 11.38 2.79 3.16
CA LYS A 91 11.50 1.51 2.47
C LYS A 91 10.99 1.61 1.03
N ARG A 92 9.84 2.24 0.79
CA ARG A 92 9.32 2.47 -0.56
C ARG A 92 10.28 3.29 -1.41
N ASN A 93 10.82 4.38 -0.87
CA ASN A 93 11.77 5.22 -1.61
C ASN A 93 13.07 4.46 -1.92
N TRP A 94 13.56 3.67 -0.97
CA TRP A 94 14.73 2.82 -1.17
C TRP A 94 14.48 1.74 -2.23
N LEU A 95 13.32 1.07 -2.20
CA LEU A 95 12.90 0.09 -3.21
C LEU A 95 12.97 0.67 -4.62
N VAL A 96 12.32 1.82 -4.82
CA VAL A 96 12.19 2.45 -6.15
C VAL A 96 13.51 3.02 -6.68
N HIS A 97 14.35 3.59 -5.81
CA HIS A 97 15.50 4.38 -6.26
C HIS A 97 16.85 3.69 -6.11
N LYS A 98 16.97 2.68 -5.23
CA LYS A 98 18.28 2.22 -4.75
C LYS A 98 18.42 0.70 -4.63
N TYR A 99 17.33 -0.04 -4.50
CA TYR A 99 17.36 -1.46 -4.09
C TYR A 99 18.33 -2.34 -4.89
N PHE A 100 18.11 -2.50 -6.19
CA PHE A 100 18.93 -3.38 -7.01
C PHE A 100 20.38 -2.89 -7.15
N TRP A 101 20.61 -1.58 -7.08
CA TRP A 101 21.96 -1.02 -7.11
C TRP A 101 22.73 -1.36 -5.83
N GLU A 102 22.10 -1.17 -4.67
CA GLU A 102 22.72 -1.47 -3.38
C GLU A 102 22.84 -2.97 -3.10
N ARG A 103 22.03 -3.81 -3.77
CA ARG A 103 22.05 -5.27 -3.68
C ARG A 103 22.74 -5.96 -4.87
N ALA A 104 23.51 -5.22 -5.66
CA ALA A 104 24.09 -5.73 -6.90
C ALA A 104 25.04 -6.91 -6.68
N VAL A 105 25.77 -6.94 -5.56
CA VAL A 105 26.68 -8.04 -5.21
C VAL A 105 25.90 -9.29 -4.80
N GLU A 106 24.92 -9.13 -3.91
CA GLU A 106 24.06 -10.20 -3.43
C GLU A 106 23.32 -10.87 -4.61
N PHE A 107 22.87 -10.08 -5.59
CA PHE A 107 22.20 -10.58 -6.79
C PHE A 107 23.02 -11.64 -7.57
N THR A 108 24.35 -11.53 -7.55
CA THR A 108 25.24 -12.42 -8.32
C THR A 108 25.35 -13.84 -7.73
N THR A 109 24.97 -14.02 -6.47
CA THR A 109 25.14 -15.30 -5.74
C THR A 109 23.80 -15.93 -5.40
N GLU A 110 23.78 -17.25 -5.23
CA GLU A 110 22.57 -17.98 -4.84
C GLU A 110 22.08 -17.56 -3.45
N ASP A 111 22.97 -17.54 -2.47
CA ASP A 111 22.66 -17.15 -1.09
C ASP A 111 22.28 -15.67 -0.97
N GLY A 112 22.90 -14.81 -1.77
CA GLY A 112 22.56 -13.40 -1.83
C GLY A 112 21.17 -13.17 -2.42
N ARG A 113 20.79 -13.83 -3.52
CA ARG A 113 19.41 -13.79 -4.03
C ARG A 113 18.40 -14.33 -3.02
N GLN A 114 18.73 -15.41 -2.31
CA GLN A 114 17.87 -15.93 -1.24
C GLN A 114 17.66 -14.90 -0.12
N SER A 115 18.73 -14.20 0.26
CA SER A 115 18.67 -13.13 1.27
C SER A 115 17.82 -11.95 0.80
N MET A 116 17.97 -11.55 -0.48
CA MET A 116 17.14 -10.52 -1.11
C MET A 116 15.65 -10.91 -1.14
N ILE A 117 15.33 -12.16 -1.45
CA ILE A 117 13.95 -12.68 -1.42
C ILE A 117 13.36 -12.55 -0.01
N CYS A 118 14.10 -12.94 1.02
CA CYS A 118 13.66 -12.82 2.41
C CYS A 118 13.47 -11.34 2.81
N GLU A 119 14.40 -10.47 2.46
CA GLU A 119 14.31 -9.02 2.70
C GLU A 119 13.04 -8.42 2.07
N LEU A 120 12.74 -8.77 0.81
CA LEU A 120 11.54 -8.29 0.12
C LEU A 120 10.25 -8.79 0.76
N LYS A 121 10.21 -10.05 1.22
CA LYS A 121 9.05 -10.63 1.92
C LYS A 121 8.79 -9.89 3.24
N GLU A 122 9.83 -9.56 4.00
CA GLU A 122 9.67 -8.79 5.25
C GLU A 122 9.23 -7.35 4.99
N ILE A 123 9.76 -6.69 3.96
CA ILE A 123 9.30 -5.34 3.59
C ILE A 123 7.84 -5.37 3.09
N ALA A 124 7.45 -6.40 2.32
CA ALA A 124 6.07 -6.56 1.88
C ALA A 124 5.12 -6.76 3.07
N ARG A 125 5.52 -7.55 4.07
CA ARG A 125 4.78 -7.74 5.32
C ARG A 125 4.62 -6.42 6.09
N LEU A 126 5.66 -5.59 6.17
CA LEU A 126 5.57 -4.26 6.78
C LEU A 126 4.47 -3.40 6.10
N PHE A 127 4.44 -3.37 4.76
CA PHE A 127 3.39 -2.63 4.04
C PHE A 127 2.00 -3.21 4.30
N GLU A 128 1.87 -4.53 4.29
CA GLU A 128 0.63 -5.24 4.56
C GLU A 128 0.06 -4.96 5.96
N GLU A 129 0.89 -5.00 6.99
CA GLU A 129 0.47 -4.79 8.37
C GLU A 129 -0.04 -3.36 8.58
N ILE A 130 0.66 -2.37 8.01
CA ILE A 130 0.25 -0.96 8.08
C ILE A 130 -1.05 -0.74 7.30
N ASP A 131 -1.15 -1.31 6.10
CA ASP A 131 -2.34 -1.22 5.25
C ASP A 131 -3.55 -1.83 5.96
N SER A 132 -3.40 -3.03 6.52
CA SER A 132 -4.47 -3.72 7.28
C SER A 132 -4.91 -2.92 8.49
N ALA A 133 -3.98 -2.34 9.26
CA ALA A 133 -4.30 -1.49 10.40
C ALA A 133 -5.08 -0.23 9.96
N LEU A 134 -4.71 0.37 8.82
CA LEU A 134 -5.40 1.54 8.28
C LEU A 134 -6.80 1.19 7.76
N THR A 135 -6.94 0.06 7.07
CA THR A 135 -8.24 -0.47 6.63
C THR A 135 -9.16 -0.73 7.81
N ALA A 136 -8.65 -1.28 8.92
CA ALA A 136 -9.43 -1.48 10.13
C ALA A 136 -9.92 -0.14 10.73
N ILE A 137 -9.07 0.89 10.77
CA ILE A 137 -9.46 2.25 11.19
C ILE A 137 -10.56 2.80 10.27
N MET A 138 -10.42 2.63 8.95
CA MET A 138 -11.41 3.07 7.98
C MET A 138 -12.75 2.34 8.14
N ARG A 139 -12.75 1.03 8.40
CA ARG A 139 -13.97 0.24 8.65
C ARG A 139 -14.70 0.74 9.89
N GLN A 140 -13.98 0.90 11.01
CA GLN A 140 -14.56 1.45 12.25
C GLN A 140 -15.11 2.87 12.07
N TRP A 141 -14.45 3.69 11.25
CA TRP A 141 -14.97 5.01 10.90
C TRP A 141 -16.23 4.89 10.05
N GLY A 142 -16.23 4.02 9.02
CA GLY A 142 -17.35 3.79 8.12
C GLY A 142 -18.61 3.34 8.85
N GLU A 143 -18.50 2.36 9.74
CA GLU A 143 -19.61 1.86 10.57
C GLU A 143 -20.29 2.99 11.36
N LYS A 144 -19.49 3.88 11.98
CA LYS A 144 -19.99 5.04 12.72
C LYS A 144 -20.71 6.07 11.85
N HIS A 145 -20.47 6.05 10.54
CA HIS A 145 -21.04 6.97 9.56
C HIS A 145 -22.02 6.28 8.60
N GLY A 146 -22.48 5.06 8.92
CA GLY A 146 -23.50 4.34 8.15
C GLY A 146 -22.99 3.60 6.91
N VAL A 147 -21.67 3.49 6.74
CA VAL A 147 -21.02 2.66 5.72
C VAL A 147 -20.68 1.31 6.35
N THR A 148 -21.67 0.41 6.43
CA THR A 148 -21.50 -0.94 7.00
C THR A 148 -20.94 -1.91 5.96
N GLU A 149 -20.50 -3.09 6.39
CA GLU A 149 -20.00 -4.13 5.47
C GLU A 149 -21.08 -4.54 4.47
N GLU A 150 -22.36 -4.62 4.89
CA GLU A 150 -23.46 -4.95 3.98
C GLU A 150 -23.66 -3.89 2.89
N VAL A 151 -23.46 -2.61 3.23
CA VAL A 151 -23.52 -1.51 2.26
C VAL A 151 -22.38 -1.64 1.24
N ILE A 152 -21.17 -1.98 1.72
CA ILE A 152 -19.99 -2.19 0.86
C ILE A 152 -20.20 -3.40 -0.06
N GLU A 153 -20.64 -4.53 0.48
CA GLU A 153 -20.87 -5.76 -0.31
C GLU A 153 -21.91 -5.54 -1.40
N LYS A 154 -23.05 -4.93 -1.07
CA LYS A 154 -24.11 -4.64 -2.04
C LYS A 154 -23.62 -3.72 -3.17
N GLU A 155 -22.79 -2.73 -2.85
CA GLU A 155 -22.21 -1.85 -3.87
C GLU A 155 -21.17 -2.58 -4.73
N MET A 156 -20.36 -3.46 -4.13
CA MET A 156 -19.40 -4.28 -4.87
C MET A 156 -20.08 -5.26 -5.84
N GLU A 157 -21.21 -5.84 -5.46
CA GLU A 157 -22.03 -6.66 -6.36
C GLU A 157 -22.57 -5.84 -7.53
N ARG A 158 -23.14 -4.66 -7.25
CA ARG A 158 -23.62 -3.72 -8.28
C ARG A 158 -22.54 -3.40 -9.31
N LEU A 159 -21.33 -3.05 -8.86
CA LEU A 159 -20.20 -2.74 -9.74
C LEU A 159 -19.71 -3.96 -10.55
N LYS A 160 -19.74 -5.17 -9.98
CA LYS A 160 -19.40 -6.40 -10.70
C LYS A 160 -20.41 -6.69 -11.82
N GLU A 161 -21.69 -6.41 -11.60
CA GLU A 161 -22.73 -6.58 -12.61
C GLU A 161 -22.63 -5.55 -13.74
N GLU A 162 -22.28 -4.31 -13.43
CA GLU A 162 -22.06 -3.24 -14.43
C GLU A 162 -20.90 -3.55 -15.38
N ASN A 163 -19.83 -4.16 -14.89
CA ASN A 163 -18.64 -4.51 -15.67
C ASN A 163 -18.75 -5.86 -16.43
N LYS A 164 -19.89 -6.55 -16.36
CA LYS A 164 -20.17 -7.76 -17.18
C LYS A 164 -20.75 -7.44 -18.56
N LYS A 165 -20.94 -6.17 -18.91
CA LYS A 165 -21.37 -5.70 -20.24
C LYS A 165 -20.18 -5.34 -21.11
#